data_AF-A0A535MGY2-F1
#
_entry.id   AF-A0A535MGY2-F1
#
_cell.length_a   1.000
_cell.length_b   1.000
_cell.length_c   1.000
_cell.angle_alpha   90.00
_cell.angle_beta   90.00
_cell.angle_gamma   90.00
#
_symmetry.space_group_name_H-M   'P 1'
#
loop_
_entity.id
_entity.type
_entity.pdbx_description
1 polymer ?
#
loop_
_entity_poly.entity_id
_entity_poly.type
_entity_poly.pdbx_seq_one_letter_code
_entity_poly.pdbx_strand_id
1 'polypeptide(L)'
;MELEMKIKGLMIDPITNMPIIILRDPASSAVLPIWVGIFEANAIALQIEKIVTPRPMTHDLLKSMIGGLHATVEKVVITDLKENTFYALIFISHD
;
A
#
# COMPACT_ATOMS: atom_id res chain seq x y z
N MET A 1 15.88 11.67 4.26
CA MET A 1 16.26 10.27 3.99
C MET A 1 15.01 9.44 4.24
N GLU A 2 14.62 8.61 3.28
CA GLU A 2 13.43 7.75 3.39
C GLU A 2 13.85 6.39 3.97
N LEU A 3 12.99 5.78 4.78
CA LEU A 3 13.20 4.43 5.32
C LEU A 3 12.41 3.43 4.47
N GLU A 4 13.11 2.47 3.86
CA GLU A 4 12.44 1.41 3.10
C GLU A 4 11.58 0.55 4.02
N MET A 5 10.33 0.34 3.64
CA MET A 5 9.36 -0.44 4.39
C MET A 5 8.74 -1.50 3.48
N LYS A 6 8.55 -2.71 4.02
CA LYS A 6 7.84 -3.79 3.34
C LYS A 6 6.59 -4.18 4.11
N ILE A 7 5.56 -4.60 3.38
CA ILE A 7 4.37 -5.15 3.99
C ILE A 7 4.74 -6.47 4.65
N LYS A 8 4.63 -6.52 5.98
CA LYS A 8 4.80 -7.74 6.77
C LYS A 8 3.54 -8.60 6.73
N GLY A 9 2.37 -7.96 6.71
CA GLY A 9 1.08 -8.65 6.64
C GLY A 9 -0.10 -7.76 6.97
N LEU A 10 -1.27 -8.36 6.94
CA LEU A 10 -2.56 -7.78 7.27
C LEU A 10 -3.12 -8.46 8.52
N MET A 11 -3.65 -7.67 9.45
CA MET A 11 -4.28 -8.14 10.69
C MET A 11 -5.64 -7.47 10.87
N ILE A 12 -6.47 -8.01 11.75
CA ILE A 12 -7.72 -7.38 12.17
C ILE A 12 -7.54 -6.93 13.62
N ASP A 13 -7.86 -5.67 13.90
CA ASP A 13 -7.94 -5.15 15.25
C ASP A 13 -9.08 -5.86 16.01
N PRO A 14 -8.82 -6.57 17.12
CA PRO A 14 -9.86 -7.30 17.83
C PRO A 14 -10.89 -6.40 18.53
N ILE A 15 -10.58 -5.11 18.71
CA ILE A 15 -11.47 -4.15 19.39
C ILE A 15 -12.35 -3.44 18.36
N THR A 16 -11.74 -2.90 17.30
CA THR A 16 -12.46 -2.08 16.31
C THR A 16 -12.94 -2.88 15.10
N ASN A 17 -12.48 -4.13 14.96
CA ASN A 17 -12.70 -4.99 13.80
C ASN A 17 -12.20 -4.35 12.47
N MET A 18 -11.32 -3.35 12.57
CA MET A 18 -10.74 -2.67 11.42
C MET A 18 -9.46 -3.39 10.96
N PRO A 19 -9.25 -3.53 9.65
CA PRO A 19 -7.99 -4.03 9.11
C PRO A 19 -6.80 -3.12 9.42
N ILE A 20 -5.67 -3.74 9.75
CA ILE A 20 -4.38 -3.10 9.98
C ILE A 20 -3.36 -3.69 9.01
N ILE A 21 -2.71 -2.82 8.22
CA ILE A 21 -1.52 -3.16 7.46
C ILE A 21 -0.29 -2.93 8.34
N ILE A 22 0.54 -3.96 8.47
CA ILE A 22 1.81 -3.85 9.20
C ILE A 22 2.94 -3.66 8.20
N LEU A 23 3.54 -2.48 8.22
CA LEU A 23 4.80 -2.22 7.54
C LEU A 23 5.98 -2.55 8.47
N ARG A 24 7.07 -3.05 7.91
CA ARG A 24 8.29 -3.38 8.64
C ARG A 24 9.53 -2.92 7.87
N ASP A 25 10.48 -2.37 8.61
CA ASP A 25 11.83 -2.12 8.12
C ASP A 25 12.58 -3.45 7.93
N PRO A 26 13.08 -3.78 6.72
CA PRO A 26 13.85 -4.99 6.47
C PRO A 26 15.14 -5.08 7.31
N ALA A 27 15.74 -3.95 7.69
CA ALA A 27 17.01 -3.88 8.40
C ALA A 27 16.86 -3.87 9.93
N SER A 28 15.65 -3.61 10.46
CA SER A 28 15.42 -3.51 11.90
C SER A 28 14.16 -4.25 12.37
N SER A 29 13.83 -4.09 13.65
CA SER A 29 12.58 -4.57 14.24
C SER A 29 11.49 -3.50 14.24
N ALA A 30 11.74 -2.32 13.66
CA ALA A 30 10.75 -1.25 13.58
C ALA A 30 9.55 -1.67 12.72
N VAL A 31 8.35 -1.35 13.22
CA VAL A 31 7.09 -1.61 12.53
C VAL A 31 6.22 -0.36 12.54
N LEU A 32 5.44 -0.17 11.48
CA LEU A 32 4.48 0.91 11.36
C LEU A 32 3.10 0.31 11.03
N PRO A 33 2.16 0.32 11.98
CA PRO A 33 0.78 -0.09 11.73
C PRO A 33 -0.02 1.03 11.05
N ILE A 34 -0.82 0.68 10.04
CA ILE A 34 -1.71 1.59 9.33
C ILE A 34 -3.10 0.95 9.27
N TRP A 35 -4.08 1.60 9.88
CA TRP A 35 -5.48 1.19 9.78
C TRP A 35 -6.02 1.61 8.42
N VAL A 36 -6.70 0.68 7.76
CA VAL A 36 -7.31 0.90 6.45
C VAL A 36 -8.73 0.35 6.44
N GLY A 37 -9.55 0.78 5.48
CA GLY A 37 -10.88 0.22 5.29
C GLY A 37 -10.84 -1.22 4.77
N ILE A 38 -11.99 -1.89 4.87
CA ILE A 38 -12.16 -3.29 4.44
C ILE A 38 -11.91 -3.47 2.94
N PHE A 39 -12.28 -2.49 2.10
CA PHE A 39 -12.11 -2.58 0.66
C PHE A 39 -10.63 -2.44 0.25
N GLU A 40 -9.91 -1.53 0.90
CA GLU A 40 -8.48 -1.33 0.71
C GLU A 40 -7.71 -2.57 1.18
N ALA A 41 -8.06 -3.08 2.36
CA ALA A 41 -7.51 -4.32 2.91
C ALA A 41 -7.66 -5.50 1.96
N ASN A 42 -8.86 -5.70 1.40
CA ASN A 42 -9.12 -6.79 0.46
C ASN A 42 -8.28 -6.65 -0.81
N ALA A 43 -8.20 -5.45 -1.40
CA ALA A 43 -7.38 -5.21 -2.58
C ALA A 43 -5.89 -5.51 -2.33
N ILE A 44 -5.38 -5.14 -1.15
CA ILE A 44 -4.00 -5.43 -0.74
C ILE A 44 -3.81 -6.94 -0.52
N ALA A 45 -4.75 -7.61 0.15
CA ALA A 45 -4.68 -9.04 0.44
C ALA A 45 -4.61 -9.88 -0.85
N LEU A 46 -5.48 -9.60 -1.83
CA LEU A 46 -5.46 -10.26 -3.14
C LEU A 46 -4.08 -10.15 -3.81
N GLN A 47 -3.46 -8.97 -3.74
CA GLN A 47 -2.14 -8.73 -4.33
C GLN A 47 -1.02 -9.45 -3.57
N ILE A 48 -1.07 -9.50 -2.23
CA ILE A 48 -0.10 -10.24 -1.40
C ILE A 48 -0.19 -11.74 -1.70
N GLU A 49 -1.40 -12.27 -1.80
CA GLU A 49 -1.68 -13.67 -2.12
C GLU A 49 -1.45 -14.00 -3.61
N LYS A 50 -1.14 -13.00 -4.44
CA LYS A 50 -0.94 -13.11 -5.89
C LYS A 50 -2.13 -13.76 -6.60
N ILE A 51 -3.33 -13.45 -6.14
CA ILE A 51 -4.58 -13.94 -6.73
C ILE A 51 -4.82 -13.17 -8.03
N VAL A 52 -4.94 -13.90 -9.14
CA VAL A 52 -5.29 -13.34 -10.43
C VAL A 52 -6.81 -13.24 -10.54
N THR A 53 -7.32 -12.03 -10.73
CA THR A 53 -8.75 -11.78 -10.94
C THR A 53 -9.11 -11.92 -12.43
N PRO A 54 -10.35 -12.35 -12.76
CA PRO A 54 -10.79 -12.52 -14.16
C PRO A 54 -10.96 -11.19 -14.91
N ARG A 55 -11.02 -10.08 -14.18
CA ARG A 55 -11.16 -8.72 -14.71
C ARG A 55 -10.17 -7.81 -13.97
N PRO A 56 -9.57 -6.81 -14.64
CA PRO A 56 -8.70 -5.85 -13.98
C PRO A 56 -9.43 -5.13 -12.86
N MET A 57 -8.81 -5.06 -11.68
CA MET A 57 -9.29 -4.25 -10.56
C MET A 57 -8.85 -2.79 -10.72
N THR A 58 -9.31 -1.92 -9.81
CA THR A 58 -8.99 -0.48 -9.83
C THR A 58 -7.49 -0.20 -9.88
N HIS A 59 -6.70 -0.94 -9.10
CA HIS A 59 -5.24 -0.77 -9.06
C HIS A 59 -4.55 -1.29 -10.35
N ASP A 60 -5.07 -2.36 -10.96
CA ASP A 60 -4.57 -2.87 -12.24
C ASP A 60 -4.86 -1.88 -13.38
N LEU A 61 -6.05 -1.28 -13.36
CA LEU A 61 -6.44 -0.24 -14.31
C LEU A 61 -5.56 1.01 -14.14
N LEU A 62 -5.33 1.45 -12.90
CA LEU A 62 -4.44 2.58 -12.60
C LEU A 62 -3.02 2.32 -13.11
N LYS A 63 -2.48 1.11 -12.85
CA LYS A 63 -1.16 0.71 -13.36
C LYS A 63 -1.12 0.71 -14.89
N SER A 64 -2.15 0.18 -15.53
CA SER A 64 -2.27 0.15 -17.00
C SER A 64 -2.34 1.56 -17.59
N MET A 65 -3.06 2.47 -16.93
CA MET A 65 -3.16 3.87 -17.35
C MET A 65 -1.81 4.58 -17.25
N ILE A 66 -1.10 4.42 -16.13
CA ILE A 66 0.25 5.00 -15.94
C ILE A 66 1.21 4.47 -17.01
N GLY A 67 1.20 3.16 -17.27
CA GLY A 67 2.02 2.55 -18.33
C GLY A 67 1.64 3.03 -19.73
N GLY A 68 0.34 3.25 -20.00
CA GLY A 68 -0.13 3.81 -21.27
C GLY A 68 0.30 5.26 -21.51
N LEU A 69 0.68 5.97 -20.44
CA LEU A 69 1.27 7.31 -20.48
C LEU A 69 2.80 7.27 -20.52
N HIS A 70 3.44 6.12 -20.78
CA HIS A 70 4.91 5.96 -20.77
C HIS A 70 5.55 6.42 -19.45
N ALA A 71 4.85 6.16 -18.35
CA ALA A 71 5.29 6.52 -17.01
C ALA A 71 5.42 5.29 -16.12
N THR A 72 6.24 5.40 -15.07
CA THR A 72 6.52 4.32 -14.11
C THR A 72 6.37 4.83 -12.68
N VAL A 73 5.75 4.02 -11.81
CA VAL A 73 5.73 4.29 -10.36
C VAL A 73 7.08 3.87 -9.78
N GLU A 74 7.87 4.85 -9.34
CA GLU A 74 9.20 4.64 -8.76
C GLU A 74 9.11 4.18 -7.30
N LYS A 75 8.30 4.88 -6.52
CA LYS A 75 8.13 4.64 -5.09
C LYS A 75 6.87 5.31 -4.55
N VAL A 76 6.44 4.84 -3.40
CA VAL A 76 5.38 5.46 -2.59
C VAL A 76 5.97 5.81 -1.24
N VAL A 77 5.83 7.07 -0.83
CA VAL A 77 6.42 7.58 0.42
C VAL A 77 5.31 8.09 1.31
N ILE A 78 5.20 7.54 2.52
CA ILE A 78 4.35 8.09 3.58
C ILE A 78 5.11 9.27 4.18
N THR A 79 4.58 10.49 4.01
CA THR A 79 5.29 11.73 4.35
C THR A 79 4.92 12.28 5.71
N ASP A 80 3.63 12.19 6.08
CA ASP A 80 3.09 12.86 7.25
C ASP A 80 2.00 12.05 7.93
N LEU A 81 1.79 12.34 9.21
CA LEU A 81 0.64 11.91 10.00
C LEU A 81 -0.01 13.15 10.60
N LYS A 82 -1.27 13.43 10.25
CA LYS A 82 -2.05 14.53 10.81
C LYS A 82 -3.41 14.01 11.21
N GLU A 83 -3.82 14.27 12.46
CA GLU A 83 -5.15 13.88 12.96
C GLU A 83 -5.48 12.39 12.69
N ASN A 84 -4.53 11.49 13.01
CA ASN A 84 -4.62 10.05 12.77
C ASN A 84 -4.73 9.62 11.28
N THR A 85 -4.47 10.53 10.35
CA THR A 85 -4.48 10.26 8.90
C THR A 85 -3.06 10.29 8.34
N PHE A 86 -2.63 9.17 7.74
CA PHE A 86 -1.39 9.11 6.99
C PHE A 86 -1.54 9.77 5.62
N TYR A 87 -0.58 10.61 5.26
CA TYR A 87 -0.45 11.20 3.92
C TYR A 87 0.69 10.50 3.19
N ALA A 88 0.49 10.26 1.90
CA ALA A 88 1.50 9.64 1.06
C ALA A 88 1.58 10.32 -0.31
N LEU A 89 2.77 10.25 -0.89
CA LEU A 89 3.06 10.69 -2.25
C LEU A 89 3.46 9.48 -3.09
N ILE A 90 2.91 9.40 -4.30
CA ILE A 90 3.31 8.43 -5.32
C ILE A 90 4.25 9.16 -6.28
N PHE A 91 5.51 8.74 -6.30
CA PHE A 91 6.51 9.30 -7.20
C PHE A 91 6.43 8.56 -8.52
N ILE A 92 6.15 9.30 -9.59
CA ILE A 92 6.03 8.79 -10.95
C ILE A 92 7.11 9.45 -11.79
N SER A 93 7.87 8.64 -12.52
CA SER A 93 8.79 9.07 -13.57
C SER A 93 8.11 8.92 -14.93
N HIS A 94 8.50 9.76 -15.88
CA HIS A 94 8.10 9.65 -17.28
C HIS A 94 9.39 9.66 -18.11
N ASP A 95 9.46 8.80 -19.10
CA ASP A 95 10.62 8.69 -20.01
C ASP A 95 10.75 9.91 -20.94
#